data_AF-A0A972FLM1-F1
#
_entry.id   AF-A0A972FLM1-F1
#
_cell.length_a   1.000
_cell.length_b   1.000
_cell.length_c   1.000
_cell.angle_alpha   90.00
_cell.angle_beta   90.00
_cell.angle_gamma   90.00
#
_symmetry.space_group_name_H-M   'P 1'
#
loop_
_entity.id
_entity.type
_entity.pdbx_description
1 polymer ?
#
loop_
_entity_poly.entity_id
_entity_poly.type
_entity_poly.pdbx_seq_one_letter_code
_entity_poly.pdbx_strand_id
1 'polypeptide(L)'
;MESGKKHRFLTVIIALVWLVNGLFCKILNLVPRHREIVARILGEDYSASITTTIGILELLMAFWIISRYKSRLNVIFQMAIIATMNLLEFVLAPDLLLWGKANILFAFCFIGLIYYSEFIVPKTNG
;
A
#
# COMPACT_ATOMS: atom_id res chain seq x y z
N MET A 1 -13.95 -12.28 23.11
CA MET A 1 -14.39 -10.94 22.62
C MET A 1 -13.25 -10.00 22.21
N GLU A 2 -12.03 -10.15 22.72
CA GLU A 2 -10.91 -9.23 22.42
C GLU A 2 -10.28 -9.44 21.02
N SER A 3 -10.15 -10.69 20.54
CA SER A 3 -9.52 -11.01 19.24
C SER A 3 -10.26 -10.44 18.02
N GLY A 4 -11.60 -10.44 18.03
CA GLY A 4 -12.39 -9.88 16.92
C GLY A 4 -12.22 -8.37 16.73
N LYS A 5 -12.01 -7.62 17.83
CA LYS A 5 -11.72 -6.18 17.78
C LYS A 5 -10.31 -5.92 17.24
N LYS A 6 -9.31 -6.69 17.66
CA LYS A 6 -7.91 -6.58 17.18
C LYS A 6 -7.82 -6.79 15.67
N HIS A 7 -8.48 -7.82 15.13
CA HIS A 7 -8.54 -8.04 13.69
C HIS A 7 -9.17 -6.85 12.95
N ARG A 8 -10.33 -6.36 13.42
CA ARG A 8 -11.03 -5.25 12.77
C ARG A 8 -10.21 -3.96 12.81
N PHE A 9 -9.51 -3.71 13.92
CA PHE A 9 -8.64 -2.56 14.09
C PHE A 9 -7.48 -2.57 13.10
N LEU A 10 -6.77 -3.69 12.98
CA LEU A 10 -5.67 -3.85 12.01
C LEU A 10 -6.15 -3.67 10.57
N THR A 11 -7.28 -4.29 10.20
CA THR A 11 -7.86 -4.12 8.87
C THR A 11 -8.17 -2.65 8.55
N VAL A 12 -8.72 -1.91 9.52
CA VAL A 12 -9.04 -0.49 9.34
C VAL A 12 -7.77 0.35 9.22
N ILE A 13 -6.74 0.09 10.05
CA ILE A 13 -5.45 0.79 9.93
C ILE A 13 -4.84 0.56 8.55
N ILE A 14 -4.78 -0.70 8.10
CA ILE A 14 -4.21 -1.03 6.79
C ILE A 14 -5.02 -0.33 5.69
N ALA A 15 -6.36 -0.39 5.73
CA ALA A 15 -7.20 0.31 4.77
C ALA A 15 -6.96 1.82 4.76
N LEU A 16 -6.77 2.43 5.93
CA LEU A 16 -6.46 3.86 6.05
C LEU A 16 -5.11 4.20 5.42
N VAL A 17 -4.09 3.34 5.56
CA VAL A 17 -2.79 3.54 4.88
C VAL A 17 -2.98 3.60 3.36
N TRP A 18 -3.73 2.65 2.79
CA TRP A 18 -4.03 2.64 1.35
C TRP A 18 -4.87 3.84 0.92
N LEU A 19 -5.87 4.21 1.73
CA LEU A 19 -6.73 5.36 1.47
C LEU A 19 -5.94 6.67 1.45
N VAL A 20 -5.09 6.89 2.46
CA VAL A 20 -4.29 8.10 2.59
C VAL A 20 -3.26 8.20 1.48
N ASN A 21 -2.55 7.11 1.18
CA ASN A 21 -1.57 7.08 0.10
C ASN A 21 -2.22 7.28 -1.28
N GLY A 22 -3.33 6.58 -1.55
CA GLY A 22 -4.01 6.69 -2.83
C GLY A 22 -4.63 8.06 -3.05
N LEU A 23 -5.42 8.53 -2.08
CA LEU A 23 -6.16 9.78 -2.20
C LEU A 23 -5.28 11.01 -2.01
N PHE A 24 -4.60 11.14 -0.87
CA PHE A 24 -3.88 12.36 -0.52
C PHE A 24 -2.53 12.44 -1.24
N CYS A 25 -1.76 11.37 -1.24
CA CYS A 25 -0.41 11.41 -1.81
C CYS A 25 -0.43 11.40 -3.35
N LYS A 26 -1.32 10.60 -3.97
CA LYS A 26 -1.33 10.40 -5.43
C LYS A 26 -2.42 11.17 -6.17
N ILE A 27 -3.70 11.00 -5.81
CA ILE A 27 -4.80 11.69 -6.53
C ILE A 27 -4.76 13.20 -6.30
N LEU A 28 -4.61 13.64 -5.05
CA LEU A 28 -4.52 15.07 -4.72
C LEU A 28 -3.13 15.66 -4.94
N ASN A 29 -2.14 14.82 -5.31
CA ASN A 29 -0.76 15.22 -5.58
C ASN A 29 -0.13 16.09 -4.47
N LEU A 30 -0.48 15.83 -3.20
CA LEU A 30 0.04 16.61 -2.06
C LEU A 30 1.51 16.29 -1.74
N VAL A 31 2.07 15.26 -2.38
CA VAL A 31 3.45 14.82 -2.20
C VAL A 31 4.09 14.61 -3.58
N PRO A 32 4.84 15.61 -4.12
CA PRO A 32 5.33 15.58 -5.50
C PRO A 32 6.31 14.44 -5.77
N ARG A 33 6.98 13.91 -4.75
CA ARG A 33 7.94 12.80 -4.87
C ARG A 33 7.36 11.56 -5.57
N HIS A 34 6.06 11.27 -5.40
CA HIS A 34 5.46 10.09 -6.04
C HIS A 34 5.36 10.27 -7.55
N ARG A 35 5.08 11.49 -8.01
CA ARG A 35 5.12 11.82 -9.43
C ARG A 35 6.55 11.76 -9.97
N GLU A 36 7.53 12.24 -9.22
CA GLU A 36 8.95 12.18 -9.61
C GLU A 36 9.46 10.73 -9.75
N ILE A 37 9.08 9.85 -8.82
CA ILE A 37 9.36 8.41 -8.92
C ILE A 37 8.75 7.84 -10.19
N VAL A 38 7.46 8.11 -10.45
CA VAL A 38 6.77 7.61 -11.64
C VAL A 38 7.39 8.17 -12.92
N ALA A 39 7.74 9.45 -12.94
CA ALA A 39 8.42 10.10 -14.06
C ALA A 39 9.77 9.46 -14.35
N ARG A 40 10.52 9.10 -13.31
CA ARG A 40 11.82 8.43 -13.45
C ARG A 40 11.70 7.01 -13.99
N ILE A 41 10.65 6.28 -13.64
CA ILE A 41 10.45 4.88 -14.04
C ILE A 41 9.79 4.78 -15.43
N LEU A 42 8.79 5.62 -15.71
CA LEU A 42 7.90 5.49 -16.88
C LEU A 42 7.96 6.68 -17.84
N GLY A 43 8.75 7.71 -17.54
CA GLY A 43 8.88 8.93 -18.34
C GLY A 43 7.98 10.08 -17.87
N GLU A 44 8.40 11.30 -18.18
CA GLU A 44 7.74 12.55 -17.75
C GLU A 44 6.35 12.76 -18.36
N ASP A 45 6.18 12.38 -19.64
CA ASP A 45 5.00 12.71 -20.46
C ASP A 45 3.67 12.24 -19.87
N TYR A 46 3.68 11.08 -19.20
CA TYR A 46 2.48 10.47 -18.60
C TYR A 46 2.56 10.34 -17.08
N SER A 47 3.59 10.94 -16.46
CA SER A 47 3.87 10.79 -15.02
C SER A 47 2.67 11.15 -14.13
N ALA A 48 1.98 12.25 -14.44
CA ALA A 48 0.80 12.71 -13.69
C ALA A 48 -0.38 11.72 -13.82
N SER A 49 -0.74 11.35 -15.05
CA SER A 49 -1.87 10.45 -15.31
C SER A 49 -1.66 9.05 -14.73
N ILE A 50 -0.43 8.52 -14.82
CA ILE A 50 -0.08 7.23 -14.25
C ILE A 50 -0.11 7.31 -12.71
N THR A 51 0.43 8.38 -12.12
CA THR A 51 0.38 8.58 -10.65
C THR A 51 -1.05 8.60 -10.13
N THR A 52 -1.95 9.35 -10.80
CA THR A 52 -3.37 9.39 -10.44
C THR A 52 -4.03 8.01 -10.62
N THR A 53 -3.69 7.29 -11.68
CA THR A 53 -4.21 5.92 -11.92
C THR A 53 -3.80 4.97 -10.80
N ILE A 54 -2.53 5.02 -10.38
CA ILE A 54 -2.03 4.25 -9.24
C ILE A 54 -2.82 4.65 -7.98
N GLY A 55 -3.05 5.94 -7.75
CA GLY A 55 -3.83 6.43 -6.61
C GLY A 55 -5.28 5.90 -6.59
N ILE A 56 -5.93 5.81 -7.75
CA ILE A 56 -7.28 5.22 -7.88
C ILE A 56 -7.24 3.73 -7.57
N LEU A 57 -6.24 2.99 -8.06
CA LEU A 57 -6.08 1.57 -7.75
C LEU A 57 -5.87 1.34 -6.24
N GLU A 58 -5.12 2.21 -5.57
CA GLU A 58 -4.94 2.16 -4.12
C GLU A 58 -6.24 2.45 -3.35
N LEU A 59 -7.04 3.40 -3.83
CA LEU A 59 -8.36 3.68 -3.27
C LEU A 59 -9.29 2.47 -3.40
N LEU A 60 -9.31 1.81 -4.56
CA LEU A 60 -10.06 0.57 -4.77
C LEU A 60 -9.57 -0.55 -3.85
N MET A 61 -8.25 -0.64 -3.62
CA MET A 61 -7.67 -1.59 -2.67
C MET A 61 -8.18 -1.33 -1.24
N ALA A 62 -8.25 -0.07 -0.80
CA ALA A 62 -8.80 0.30 0.51
C ALA A 62 -10.26 -0.17 0.66
N PHE A 63 -11.09 0.04 -0.36
CA PHE A 63 -12.47 -0.47 -0.36
C PHE A 63 -12.54 -2.00 -0.30
N TRP A 64 -11.65 -2.70 -1.02
CA TRP A 64 -11.59 -4.15 -1.01
C TRP A 64 -11.17 -4.69 0.38
N ILE A 65 -10.19 -4.05 1.03
CA ILE A 65 -9.76 -4.38 2.40
C ILE A 65 -10.94 -4.25 3.38
N ILE A 66 -11.67 -3.13 3.32
CA ILE A 66 -12.82 -2.88 4.22
C ILE A 66 -13.95 -3.88 3.98
N SER A 67 -14.21 -4.20 2.71
CA SER A 67 -15.26 -5.15 2.31
C SER A 67 -14.98 -6.57 2.76
N ARG A 68 -13.72 -6.91 3.06
CA ARG A 68 -13.22 -8.26 3.42
C ARG A 68 -13.57 -9.37 2.42
N TYR A 69 -14.03 -9.01 1.23
CA TYR A 69 -14.35 -9.96 0.18
C TYR A 69 -13.09 -10.70 -0.23
N LYS A 70 -13.08 -12.04 -0.13
CA LYS A 70 -11.89 -12.88 -0.42
C LYS A 70 -10.59 -12.33 0.22
N SER A 71 -10.63 -12.06 1.53
CA SER A 71 -9.55 -11.37 2.26
C SER A 71 -8.14 -11.98 2.08
N ARG A 72 -8.02 -13.32 1.96
CA ARG A 72 -6.75 -13.99 1.64
C ARG A 72 -6.15 -13.54 0.32
N LEU A 73 -6.96 -13.45 -0.75
CA LEU A 73 -6.48 -12.97 -2.05
C LEU A 73 -6.09 -11.51 -1.95
N ASN A 74 -6.91 -10.69 -1.30
CA ASN A 74 -6.61 -9.28 -1.09
C ASN A 74 -5.24 -9.08 -0.39
N VAL A 75 -4.95 -9.84 0.65
CA VAL A 75 -3.65 -9.82 1.34
C VAL A 75 -2.49 -10.23 0.43
N ILE A 76 -2.65 -11.30 -0.37
CA ILE A 76 -1.63 -11.70 -1.35
C ILE A 76 -1.37 -10.57 -2.35
N PHE A 77 -2.42 -9.95 -2.88
CA PHE A 77 -2.32 -8.80 -3.79
C PHE A 77 -1.63 -7.61 -3.14
N GLN A 78 -1.99 -7.25 -1.91
CA GLN A 78 -1.34 -6.16 -1.18
C GLN A 78 0.16 -6.41 -1.02
N MET A 79 0.54 -7.60 -0.56
CA MET A 79 1.95 -7.96 -0.38
C MET A 79 2.71 -7.91 -1.71
N ALA A 80 2.12 -8.44 -2.79
CA ALA A 80 2.72 -8.43 -4.12
C ALA A 80 2.93 -7.00 -4.64
N ILE A 81 1.92 -6.12 -4.50
CA ILE A 81 2.02 -4.71 -4.93
C ILE A 81 3.08 -3.98 -4.12
N ILE A 82 3.05 -4.10 -2.79
CA ILE A 82 4.02 -3.43 -1.90
C ILE A 82 5.44 -3.89 -2.22
N ALA A 83 5.65 -5.19 -2.39
CA ALA A 83 6.96 -5.74 -2.75
C ALA A 83 7.42 -5.23 -4.12
N THR A 84 6.55 -5.25 -5.13
CA THR A 84 6.88 -4.83 -6.49
C THR A 84 7.24 -3.34 -6.54
N MET A 85 6.40 -2.47 -5.98
CA MET A 85 6.64 -1.03 -6.03
C MET A 85 7.91 -0.64 -5.24
N ASN A 86 8.12 -1.22 -4.06
CA ASN A 86 9.32 -0.92 -3.26
C ASN A 86 10.59 -1.46 -3.91
N LEU A 87 10.52 -2.59 -4.62
CA LEU A 87 11.66 -3.11 -5.37
C LEU A 87 12.02 -2.17 -6.54
N LEU A 88 11.02 -1.70 -7.29
CA LEU A 88 11.23 -0.74 -8.37
C LEU A 88 11.82 0.58 -7.83
N GLU A 89 11.25 1.12 -6.76
CA GLU A 89 11.73 2.34 -6.10
C GLU A 89 13.16 2.18 -5.57
N PHE A 90 13.50 1.03 -4.98
CA PHE A 90 14.83 0.74 -4.45
C PHE A 90 15.91 0.70 -5.55
N VAL A 91 15.58 0.14 -6.72
CA VAL A 91 16.53 0.00 -7.84
C VAL A 91 16.65 1.29 -8.63
N LEU A 92 15.53 1.98 -8.90
CA LEU A 92 15.46 3.06 -9.90
C LEU A 92 15.38 4.46 -9.30
N ALA A 93 14.89 4.61 -8.07
CA ALA A 93 14.66 5.91 -7.44
C ALA A 93 15.05 5.95 -5.94
N PRO A 94 16.20 5.38 -5.53
CA PRO A 94 16.56 5.28 -4.12
C PRO A 94 16.79 6.63 -3.44
N ASP A 95 17.06 7.69 -4.19
CA ASP A 95 17.24 9.07 -3.72
C ASP A 95 15.92 9.81 -3.45
N LEU A 96 14.82 9.39 -4.07
CA LEU A 96 13.49 9.97 -3.88
C LEU A 96 12.71 9.33 -2.72
N LEU A 97 13.21 8.22 -2.20
CA LEU A 97 12.68 7.53 -1.03
C LEU A 97 12.96 8.33 0.24
N LEU A 98 11.95 8.48 1.11
CA LEU A 98 12.04 9.22 2.38
C LEU A 98 13.23 8.81 3.26
N TRP A 99 13.56 7.52 3.25
CA TRP A 99 14.64 6.91 4.03
C TRP A 99 15.71 6.28 3.14
N GLY A 100 15.74 6.69 1.88
CA GLY A 100 16.57 6.07 0.87
C GLY A 100 16.38 4.56 0.78
N LYS A 101 17.49 3.82 0.69
CA LYS A 101 17.51 2.35 0.68
C LYS A 101 16.90 1.70 1.93
N ALA A 102 16.83 2.40 3.07
CA ALA A 102 16.22 1.86 4.28
C ALA A 102 14.69 1.72 4.17
N ASN A 103 14.04 2.33 3.15
CA ASN A 103 12.60 2.18 2.91
C ASN A 103 12.17 0.71 2.75
N ILE A 104 13.08 -0.14 2.24
CA ILE A 104 12.81 -1.56 2.08
C ILE A 104 12.52 -2.27 3.42
N LEU A 105 13.14 -1.83 4.52
CA LEU A 105 12.88 -2.39 5.86
C LEU A 105 11.45 -2.08 6.29
N PHE A 106 11.00 -0.84 6.09
CA PHE A 106 9.62 -0.45 6.38
C PHE A 106 8.61 -1.24 5.51
N ALA A 107 8.94 -1.46 4.24
CA ALA A 107 8.12 -2.28 3.35
C ALA A 107 8.01 -3.73 3.85
N PHE A 108 9.12 -4.34 4.26
CA PHE A 108 9.12 -5.69 4.84
C PHE A 108 8.31 -5.76 6.13
N CYS A 109 8.47 -4.79 7.04
CA CYS A 109 7.67 -4.72 8.26
C CYS A 109 6.17 -4.60 7.95
N PHE A 110 5.80 -3.77 6.97
CA PHE A 110 4.41 -3.57 6.58
C PHE A 110 3.81 -4.83 5.93
N ILE A 111 4.55 -5.51 5.06
CA ILE A 111 4.15 -6.83 4.51
C ILE A 111 3.93 -7.83 5.65
N GLY A 112 4.84 -7.89 6.62
CA GLY A 112 4.71 -8.74 7.81
C GLY A 112 3.46 -8.44 8.63
N LEU A 113 3.12 -7.15 8.79
CA LEU A 113 1.90 -6.70 9.47
C LEU A 113 0.63 -7.14 8.72
N ILE A 114 0.61 -7.02 7.39
CA ILE A 114 -0.52 -7.45 6.56
C ILE A 114 -0.67 -8.97 6.63
N TYR A 115 0.44 -9.72 6.52
CA TYR A 115 0.44 -11.18 6.68
C TYR A 115 -0.10 -11.60 8.06
N TYR A 116 0.39 -10.96 9.13
CA TYR A 116 -0.05 -11.21 10.48
C TYR A 116 -1.56 -10.98 10.64
N SER A 117 -2.08 -9.91 10.03
CA SER A 117 -3.49 -9.52 10.13
C SER A 117 -4.48 -10.58 9.62
N GLU A 118 -4.09 -11.37 8.61
CA GLU A 118 -4.98 -12.34 7.95
C GLU A 118 -4.67 -13.80 8.32
N PHE A 119 -3.39 -14.16 8.49
CA PHE A 119 -2.99 -15.55 8.69
C PHE A 119 -2.78 -15.94 10.16
N ILE A 120 -2.47 -14.97 11.03
CA ILE A 120 -2.14 -15.26 12.43
C ILE A 120 -3.26 -14.83 13.37
N VAL A 121 -3.92 -13.69 13.11
CA VAL A 121 -5.04 -13.26 13.95
C VAL A 121 -6.26 -14.17 13.70
N PRO A 122 -6.73 -14.91 14.72
CA PRO A 122 -7.84 -15.84 14.54
C PRO A 122 -9.10 -15.08 14.15
N LYS A 123 -9.69 -15.46 13.00
CA LYS A 123 -11.00 -14.98 12.58
C LYS A 123 -12.00 -15.48 13.61
N THR A 124 -12.52 -14.58 14.44
CA THR A 124 -13.71 -14.89 15.24
C THR A 124 -14.85 -14.99 14.24
N ASN A 125 -15.15 -16.22 13.80
CA ASN A 125 -16.41 -16.53 13.16
C ASN A 125 -17.48 -16.15 14.18
N GLY A 126 -18.25 -15.10 13.87
CA GLY A 126 -19.45 -14.76 14.62
C GLY A 126 -20.53 -15.79 14.36
#